data_AF-A0AA37MCG6-F1
#
_entry.id   AF-A0AA37MCG6-F1
#
_cell.length_a   1.000
_cell.length_b   1.000
_cell.length_c   1.000
_cell.angle_alpha   90.00
_cell.angle_beta   90.00
_cell.angle_gamma   90.00
#
_symmetry.space_group_name_H-M   'P 1'
#
loop_
_entity.id
_entity.type
_entity.pdbx_description
1 polymer ?
#
loop_
_entity_poly.entity_id
_entity_poly.type
_entity_poly.pdbx_seq_one_letter_code
_entity_poly.pdbx_strand_id
1 'polypeptide(L)'
;MTSQHPKRARLPVLDAALSQVRGRDEDGLVRPELADCAVAIRQLGPRAYALGLFAPSGARLLGQTVVRLAEALPANPDDRRAPREERS
;
A
#
# COMPACT_ATOMS: atom_id res chain seq x y z
N MET A 1 -21.17 22.65 -23.19
CA MET A 1 -21.29 21.49 -22.29
C MET A 1 -19.97 21.26 -21.62
N THR A 2 -19.89 21.41 -20.29
CA THR A 2 -18.64 21.39 -19.52
C THR A 2 -18.12 19.96 -19.37
N SER A 3 -17.11 19.60 -20.14
CA SER A 3 -16.31 18.38 -19.97
C SER A 3 -15.31 18.58 -18.81
N GLN A 4 -15.83 18.70 -17.59
CA GLN A 4 -15.00 18.85 -16.40
C GLN A 4 -14.92 17.52 -15.68
N HIS A 5 -13.80 16.80 -15.77
CA HIS A 5 -13.45 15.77 -14.78
C HIS A 5 -11.95 15.49 -14.78
N PRO A 6 -11.32 15.61 -13.60
CA PRO A 6 -10.48 14.54 -13.10
C PRO A 6 -11.21 13.87 -11.93
N LYS A 7 -11.71 12.66 -12.17
CA LYS A 7 -12.43 11.74 -11.25
C LYS A 7 -11.54 11.19 -10.11
N ARG A 8 -10.44 11.87 -9.77
CA ARG A 8 -9.40 11.42 -8.82
C ARG A 8 -8.99 12.57 -7.92
N ALA A 9 -9.04 12.34 -6.62
CA ALA A 9 -8.51 13.28 -5.63
C ALA A 9 -6.99 13.14 -5.49
N ARG A 10 -6.31 14.24 -5.15
CA ARG A 10 -4.92 14.17 -4.71
C ARG A 10 -4.90 13.75 -3.24
N LEU A 11 -4.12 12.71 -2.91
CA LEU A 11 -4.02 12.18 -1.57
C LEU A 11 -2.54 12.10 -1.16
N PRO A 12 -1.90 13.24 -0.83
CA PRO A 12 -0.44 13.29 -0.64
C PRO A 12 0.09 12.27 0.38
N VAL A 13 -0.66 12.02 1.46
CA VAL A 13 -0.28 11.04 2.49
C VAL A 13 -0.32 9.62 1.95
N LEU A 14 -1.33 9.29 1.13
CA LEU A 14 -1.43 7.99 0.49
C LEU A 14 -0.37 7.83 -0.60
N ASP A 15 -0.13 8.87 -1.40
CA ASP A 15 0.89 8.88 -2.45
C ASP A 15 2.31 8.69 -1.87
N ALA A 16 2.61 9.33 -0.73
CA ALA A 16 3.87 9.15 -0.02
C ALA A 16 4.04 7.72 0.50
N ALA A 17 3.00 7.16 1.15
CA ALA A 17 3.02 5.79 1.64
C ALA A 17 3.25 4.76 0.52
N LEU A 18 2.56 4.93 -0.62
CA LEU A 18 2.72 4.04 -1.77
C LEU A 18 4.07 4.20 -2.46
N SER A 19 4.65 5.41 -2.45
CA SER A 19 6.01 5.63 -2.95
C SER A 19 7.05 4.95 -2.06
N GLN A 20 6.85 4.95 -0.74
CA GLN A 20 7.71 4.22 0.19
C GLN A 20 7.63 2.70 -0.03
N VAL A 21 6.43 2.14 -0.20
CA VAL A 21 6.29 0.70 -0.51
C VAL A 21 6.95 0.37 -1.85
N ARG A 22 6.79 1.21 -2.87
CA ARG A 22 7.46 1.01 -4.15
C ARG A 22 8.99 1.01 -4.03
N GLY A 23 9.58 1.91 -3.25
CA GLY A 23 11.03 1.90 -3.03
C GLY A 23 11.49 0.58 -2.41
N ARG A 24 10.77 0.07 -1.40
CA ARG A 24 11.06 -1.24 -0.79
C ARG A 24 10.87 -2.40 -1.76
N ASP A 25 9.90 -2.30 -2.66
CA ASP A 25 9.63 -3.31 -3.70
C ASP A 25 10.76 -3.36 -4.73
N GLU A 26 11.30 -2.20 -5.13
CA GLU A 26 12.48 -2.10 -5.99
C GLU A 26 13.73 -2.74 -5.35
N ASP A 27 13.81 -2.76 -4.01
CA ASP A 27 14.84 -3.47 -3.23
C ASP A 27 14.54 -4.96 -2.99
N GLY A 28 13.41 -5.48 -3.50
CA GLY A 28 12.99 -6.88 -3.29
C GLY A 28 12.53 -7.19 -1.86
N LEU A 29 12.15 -6.17 -1.08
CA LEU A 29 11.77 -6.29 0.33
C LEU A 29 10.25 -6.37 0.55
N VAL A 30 9.46 -6.37 -0.52
CA VAL A 30 8.00 -6.38 -0.46
C VAL A 30 7.49 -7.69 -1.06
N ARG A 31 6.43 -8.23 -0.46
CA ARG A 31 5.74 -9.39 -1.02
C ARG A 31 5.07 -9.02 -2.35
N PRO A 32 5.14 -9.87 -3.38
CA PRO A 32 4.50 -9.59 -4.68
C PRO A 32 3.02 -9.22 -4.55
N GLU A 33 2.27 -9.91 -3.69
CA GLU A 33 0.84 -9.64 -3.51
C GLU A 33 0.59 -8.26 -2.89
N LEU A 34 1.49 -7.79 -2.02
CA LEU A 34 1.42 -6.45 -1.45
C LEU A 34 1.82 -5.38 -2.47
N ALA A 35 2.79 -5.66 -3.34
CA ALA A 35 3.15 -4.77 -4.44
C ALA A 35 1.96 -4.56 -5.40
N ASP A 36 1.28 -5.65 -5.79
CA ASP A 36 0.06 -5.60 -6.61
C ASP A 36 -1.06 -4.81 -5.92
N CYS A 37 -1.26 -5.03 -4.62
CA CYS A 37 -2.23 -4.28 -3.83
C CYS A 37 -1.89 -2.78 -3.79
N ALA A 38 -0.62 -2.41 -3.62
CA ALA A 38 -0.19 -1.01 -3.62
C ALA A 38 -0.49 -0.33 -4.96
N VAL A 39 -0.29 -1.04 -6.08
CA VAL A 39 -0.68 -0.55 -7.42
C VAL A 39 -2.18 -0.34 -7.52
N ALA A 40 -2.99 -1.30 -7.08
CA ALA A 40 -4.45 -1.20 -7.09
C ALA A 40 -4.93 0.00 -6.24
N ILE A 41 -4.38 0.16 -5.03
CA ILE A 41 -4.69 1.29 -4.13
C ILE A 41 -4.32 2.63 -4.79
N ARG A 42 -3.16 2.71 -5.46
CA ARG A 42 -2.76 3.92 -6.21
C ARG A 42 -3.80 4.30 -7.26
N GLN A 43 -4.34 3.32 -7.98
CA GLN A 43 -5.28 3.57 -9.06
C GLN A 43 -6.69 3.88 -8.55
N LEU A 44 -7.17 3.13 -7.57
CA LEU A 44 -8.57 3.14 -7.12
C LEU A 44 -8.81 4.04 -5.90
N GLY A 45 -7.86 4.16 -4.98
CA GLY A 45 -7.99 4.95 -3.75
C GLY A 45 -8.38 6.41 -4.01
N PRO A 46 -7.65 7.15 -4.88
CA PRO A 46 -8.02 8.50 -5.30
C PRO A 46 -9.44 8.66 -5.87
N ARG A 47 -9.94 7.63 -6.57
CA ARG A 47 -11.28 7.63 -7.17
C ARG A 47 -12.34 7.39 -6.10
N ALA A 48 -12.13 6.38 -5.26
CA ALA A 48 -13.03 6.06 -4.17
C ALA A 48 -13.15 7.21 -3.16
N TYR A 49 -12.04 7.91 -2.88
CA TYR A 49 -12.07 9.13 -2.07
C TYR A 49 -12.86 10.26 -2.74
N ALA A 50 -12.65 10.51 -4.04
CA ALA A 50 -13.39 11.52 -4.78
C ALA A 50 -14.90 11.24 -4.84
N LEU A 51 -15.29 9.97 -4.75
CA LEU A 51 -16.68 9.52 -4.66
C LEU A 51 -17.24 9.54 -3.21
N GLY A 52 -16.45 9.95 -2.21
CA GLY A 52 -16.87 10.01 -0.82
C GLY A 52 -17.02 8.64 -0.14
N LEU A 53 -16.44 7.57 -0.70
CA LEU A 53 -16.58 6.21 -0.16
C LEU A 53 -15.82 6.00 1.16
N PHE A 54 -14.87 6.87 1.48
CA PHE A 54 -14.19 6.87 2.78
C PHE A 54 -13.71 8.27 3.17
N ALA A 55 -13.61 8.49 4.49
CA ALA A 55 -13.18 9.75 5.07
C ALA A 55 -11.66 9.98 4.91
N PRO A 56 -11.17 11.23 5.04
CA PRO A 56 -9.73 11.53 5.03
C PRO A 56 -8.91 10.73 6.05
N SER A 57 -9.48 10.43 7.22
CA SER A 57 -8.86 9.56 8.22
C SER A 57 -8.64 8.14 7.68
N GLY A 58 -9.57 7.62 6.89
CA GLY A 58 -9.45 6.33 6.20
C GLY A 58 -8.30 6.32 5.19
N ALA A 59 -8.09 7.41 4.45
CA ALA A 59 -6.96 7.54 3.53
C ALA A 59 -5.61 7.44 4.27
N ARG A 60 -5.50 8.12 5.41
CA ARG A 60 -4.30 8.10 6.26
C ARG A 60 -4.06 6.73 6.86
N LEU A 61 -5.11 6.12 7.42
CA LEU A 61 -5.04 4.78 8.00
C LEU A 61 -4.61 3.75 6.95
N LEU A 62 -5.18 3.81 5.74
CA LEU A 62 -4.81 2.94 4.63
C LEU A 62 -3.32 3.07 4.29
N GLY A 63 -2.81 4.30 4.15
CA GLY A 63 -1.40 4.55 3.88
C GLY A 63 -0.49 3.98 4.98
N GLN A 64 -0.81 4.23 6.25
CA GLN A 64 -0.04 3.71 7.38
C GLN A 64 -0.05 2.18 7.45
N THR A 65 -1.20 1.54 7.24
CA THR A 65 -1.32 0.09 7.29
C THR A 65 -0.55 -0.57 6.16
N VAL A 66 -0.59 -0.03 4.95
CA VAL A 66 0.16 -0.57 3.80
C VAL A 66 1.67 -0.51 4.02
N VAL A 67 2.18 0.60 4.58
CA VAL A 67 3.60 0.71 4.96
C VAL A 67 3.98 -0.30 6.04
N ARG A 68 3.18 -0.40 7.11
CA ARG A 68 3.43 -1.37 8.19
C ARG A 68 3.41 -2.81 7.70
N LEU A 69 2.53 -3.16 6.75
CA LEU A 69 2.53 -4.47 6.13
C LEU A 69 3.82 -4.72 5.32
N ALA A 70 4.30 -3.73 4.59
CA ALA A 70 5.55 -3.83 3.83
C ALA A 70 6.80 -3.94 4.72
N GLU A 71 6.70 -3.52 5.98
CA GLU A 71 7.76 -3.65 6.99
C GLU A 71 7.67 -4.98 7.75
N ALA A 72 6.46 -5.46 8.04
CA ALA A 72 6.24 -6.63 8.88
C ALA A 72 6.21 -7.96 8.13
N LEU A 73 5.84 -7.95 6.85
CA LEU A 73 5.78 -9.16 6.03
C LEU A 73 7.16 -9.43 5.40
N PRO A 74 7.74 -10.63 5.57
CA PRO A 74 8.96 -10.97 4.84
C PRO A 74 8.65 -11.09 3.35
N ALA A 75 9.60 -10.70 2.50
CA ALA A 75 9.43 -10.73 1.04
C ALA A 75 9.14 -12.14 0.52
N ASN A 76 9.83 -13.16 1.06
CA ASN A 76 9.52 -14.55 0.78
C ASN A 76 8.57 -15.14 1.85
N PRO A 77 7.41 -15.71 1.46
CA PRO A 77 6.52 -16.42 2.38
C PRO A 77 7.18 -17.54 3.19
N ASP A 78 8.18 -18.20 2.60
CA ASP A 78 8.90 -19.31 3.22
C ASP A 78 9.88 -18.88 4.32
N ASP A 79 10.27 -17.59 4.38
CA ASP A 79 11.13 -17.06 5.46
C ASP A 79 10.47 -17.17 6.85
N ARG A 80 9.13 -17.29 6.90
CA ARG A 80 8.40 -17.57 8.15
C ARG A 80 8.57 -18.99 8.65
N ARG A 81 8.96 -19.92 7.79
CA ARG A 81 9.03 -21.36 8.07
C ARG A 81 10.37 -21.81 8.61
N ALA A 82 11.37 -20.93 8.73
CA ALA A 82 12.62 -21.27 9.40
C ALA A 82 12.30 -21.74 10.83
N PRO A 83 12.52 -23.02 11.16
CA PRO A 83 12.22 -23.51 12.50
C PRO A 83 13.11 -22.74 13.47
N ARG A 84 12.52 -22.26 14.58
CA ARG A 84 13.32 -21.81 15.72
C ARG A 84 14.26 -22.97 16.03
N GLU A 85 15.57 -22.77 15.88
CA GLU A 85 16.56 -23.72 16.35
C GLU A 85 16.21 -24.04 17.81
N GLU A 86 15.70 -25.25 18.04
CA GLU A 86 15.48 -25.78 19.37
C GLU A 86 16.86 -25.77 20.04
N ARG A 87 17.04 -24.83 20.97
CA ARG A 87 18.23 -24.78 21.81
C ARG A 87 18.34 -26.11 22.53
N SER A 88 19.26 -26.95 22.06
CA SER A 88 19.79 -28.10 22.79
C SER A 88 20.60 -27.63 23.99
#